data_AF-E2BK97-F1
#
_entry.id   AF-E2BK97-F1
#
_cell.length_a   1.000
_cell.length_b   1.000
_cell.length_c   1.000
_cell.angle_alpha   90.00
_cell.angle_beta   90.00
_cell.angle_gamma   90.00
#
_symmetry.space_group_name_H-M   'P 1'
#
loop_
_entity.id
_entity.type
_entity.pdbx_description
1 polymer ?
#
loop_
_entity_poly.entity_id
_entity_poly.type
_entity_poly.pdbx_seq_one_letter_code
_entity_poly.pdbx_strand_id
1 'polypeptide(L)'
;MIEKISGISTLKYLKILSLSRNNIKTFSGLEAIGDHLEELWISYNLIEKIKGVSALKALKVLYMGNNLVKDWAEFNRLQEIPNLQELLFINNPICENMETESWRMQVIRRLPDLKKLDAIPIVHTIDTGE
;
A
#
# COMPACT_ATOMS: atom_id res chain seq x y z
N MET A 1 21.78 3.58 -2.85
CA MET A 1 20.46 2.96 -2.59
C MET A 1 20.02 3.34 -1.19
N ILE A 2 18.77 3.78 -1.02
CA ILE A 2 18.23 4.17 0.28
C ILE A 2 17.76 2.92 1.02
N GLU A 3 18.16 2.75 2.29
CA GLU A 3 17.69 1.65 3.15
C GLU A 3 16.75 2.13 4.26
N LYS A 4 16.92 3.38 4.70
CA LYS A 4 16.14 4.01 5.75
C LYS A 4 15.63 5.36 5.25
N ILE A 5 14.37 5.63 5.50
CA ILE A 5 13.73 6.90 5.17
C ILE A 5 14.04 7.88 6.30
N SER A 6 14.65 9.01 5.99
CA SER A 6 14.97 10.07 6.96
C SER A 6 15.14 11.41 6.25
N GLY A 7 15.22 12.51 7.01
CA GLY A 7 15.45 13.86 6.46
C GLY A 7 14.23 14.53 5.81
N ILE A 8 13.06 13.89 5.86
CA ILE A 8 11.82 14.39 5.24
C ILE A 8 10.84 15.01 6.24
N SER A 9 11.18 15.08 7.52
CA SER A 9 10.29 15.55 8.59
C SER A 9 9.88 17.02 8.47
N THR A 10 10.65 17.82 7.73
CA THR A 10 10.35 19.24 7.50
C THR A 10 9.41 19.47 6.31
N LEU A 11 9.11 18.43 5.51
CA LEU A 11 8.34 18.52 4.27
C LEU A 11 6.82 18.47 4.55
N LYS A 12 6.31 19.48 5.27
CA LYS A 12 4.93 19.58 5.78
C LYS A 12 3.82 19.62 4.72
N TYR A 13 4.17 19.79 3.45
CA TYR A 13 3.23 19.89 2.34
C TYR A 13 3.46 18.80 1.28
N LEU A 14 4.29 17.80 1.58
CA LEU A 14 4.63 16.74 0.64
C LEU A 14 3.45 15.77 0.48
N LYS A 15 2.74 15.87 -0.65
CA LYS A 15 1.60 15.01 -0.95
C LYS A 15 1.95 13.75 -1.73
N ILE A 16 3.02 13.78 -2.52
CA ILE A 16 3.42 12.70 -3.40
C ILE A 16 4.90 12.41 -3.15
N LEU A 17 5.23 11.15 -2.88
CA LEU A 17 6.60 10.72 -2.63
C LEU A 17 6.90 9.45 -3.43
N SER A 18 7.94 9.50 -4.25
CA SER A 18 8.49 8.34 -4.95
C SER A 18 9.80 7.89 -4.32
N LEU A 19 9.82 6.63 -3.89
CA LEU A 19 10.96 5.91 -3.31
C LEU A 19 11.19 4.58 -4.03
N SER A 20 10.68 4.45 -5.25
CA SER A 20 10.80 3.20 -6.02
C SER A 20 12.26 2.89 -6.36
N ARG A 21 12.60 1.60 -6.49
CA ARG A 21 13.96 1.12 -6.79
C ARG A 21 14.99 1.52 -5.73
N ASN A 22 14.69 1.19 -4.48
CA ASN A 22 15.60 1.37 -3.34
C ASN A 22 15.73 0.05 -2.55
N ASN A 23 16.35 0.08 -1.38
CA ASN A 23 16.56 -1.07 -0.50
C ASN A 23 15.72 -0.96 0.79
N ILE A 24 14.57 -0.28 0.74
CA ILE A 24 13.74 -0.01 1.91
C ILE A 24 13.04 -1.29 2.36
N LYS A 25 13.00 -1.53 3.67
CA LYS A 25 12.44 -2.77 4.27
C LYS A 25 11.12 -2.56 5.03
N THR A 26 10.82 -1.33 5.42
CA THR A 26 9.61 -0.96 6.18
C THR A 26 9.16 0.46 5.83
N PHE A 27 7.99 0.88 6.31
CA PHE A 27 7.47 2.24 6.16
C PHE A 27 7.98 3.19 7.26
N SER A 28 8.90 2.74 8.10
CA SER A 28 9.46 3.55 9.20
C SER A 28 10.24 4.74 8.65
N GLY A 29 10.07 5.91 9.29
CA GLY A 29 10.66 7.18 8.85
C GLY A 29 9.69 8.08 8.06
N LEU A 30 8.49 7.60 7.75
CA LEU A 30 7.43 8.38 7.10
C LEU A 30 6.46 9.04 8.10
N GLU A 31 6.62 8.82 9.40
CA GLU A 31 5.65 9.21 10.42
C GLU A 31 5.37 10.72 10.41
N ALA A 32 6.41 11.53 10.22
CA ALA A 32 6.31 12.99 10.21
C ALA A 32 5.54 13.58 9.02
N ILE A 33 5.27 12.79 7.97
CA ILE A 33 4.51 13.22 6.80
C ILE A 33 3.21 12.45 6.57
N GLY A 34 2.90 11.50 7.45
CA GLY A 34 1.79 10.57 7.26
C GLY A 34 0.40 11.22 7.28
N ASP A 35 0.27 12.38 7.91
CA ASP A 35 -1.00 13.15 7.99
C ASP A 35 -1.32 13.93 6.71
N HIS A 36 -0.37 14.06 5.77
CA HIS A 36 -0.56 14.84 4.54
C HIS A 36 -0.04 14.17 3.26
N LEU A 37 0.68 13.04 3.37
CA LEU A 37 1.08 12.24 2.22
C LEU A 37 -0.12 11.50 1.63
N GLU A 38 -0.47 11.81 0.38
CA GLU A 38 -1.63 11.25 -0.32
C GLU A 38 -1.23 10.11 -1.27
N GLU A 39 -0.03 10.15 -1.85
CA GLU A 39 0.47 9.13 -2.78
C GLU A 39 1.91 8.69 -2.45
N LEU A 40 2.11 7.38 -2.38
CA LEU A 40 3.42 6.78 -2.10
C LEU A 40 3.75 5.71 -3.15
N TRP A 41 4.86 5.91 -3.86
CA TRP A 41 5.38 4.94 -4.82
C TRP A 41 6.66 4.30 -4.29
N ILE A 42 6.56 3.08 -3.80
CA ILE A 42 7.64 2.35 -3.12
C ILE A 42 7.87 0.96 -3.73
N SER A 43 7.57 0.82 -5.02
CA SER A 43 7.76 -0.42 -5.76
C SER A 43 9.25 -0.75 -5.97
N TYR A 44 9.59 -2.02 -6.17
CA TYR A 44 10.99 -2.47 -6.31
C TYR A 44 11.83 -2.08 -5.08
N ASN A 45 11.39 -2.53 -3.91
CA ASN A 45 12.09 -2.41 -2.64
C ASN A 45 12.15 -3.79 -1.97
N LEU A 46 12.56 -3.85 -0.71
CA LEU A 46 12.75 -5.08 0.07
C LEU A 46 11.74 -5.16 1.23
N ILE A 47 10.53 -4.64 1.04
CA ILE A 47 9.52 -4.59 2.10
C ILE A 47 8.94 -5.97 2.34
N GLU A 48 9.35 -6.59 3.44
CA GLU A 48 8.76 -7.84 3.95
C GLU A 48 7.70 -7.56 5.02
N LYS A 49 7.86 -6.45 5.75
CA LYS A 49 7.08 -6.09 6.93
C LYS A 49 6.43 -4.74 6.74
N ILE A 50 5.10 -4.67 6.86
CA ILE A 50 4.31 -3.44 6.67
C ILE A 50 4.37 -2.56 7.95
N LYS A 51 5.52 -2.57 8.63
CA LYS A 51 5.74 -1.82 9.87
C LYS A 51 5.82 -0.32 9.61
N GLY A 52 5.01 0.44 10.36
CA GLY A 52 4.94 1.91 10.26
C GLY A 52 3.83 2.41 9.34
N VAL A 53 3.11 1.53 8.63
CA VAL A 53 2.06 1.96 7.69
C VAL A 53 0.94 2.74 8.34
N SER A 54 0.61 2.44 9.61
CA SER A 54 -0.45 3.12 10.36
C SER A 54 -0.25 4.62 10.47
N ALA A 55 0.96 5.14 10.33
CA ALA A 55 1.20 6.57 10.36
C ALA A 55 0.64 7.29 9.12
N LEU A 56 0.44 6.59 8.00
CA LEU A 56 0.07 7.17 6.70
C LEU A 56 -1.44 7.41 6.59
N LYS A 57 -2.01 8.21 7.50
CA LYS A 57 -3.45 8.44 7.63
C LYS A 57 -4.10 9.12 6.43
N ALA A 58 -3.37 9.96 5.70
CA ALA A 58 -3.88 10.65 4.52
C ALA A 58 -3.69 9.86 3.21
N LEU A 59 -3.06 8.68 3.26
CA LEU A 59 -2.66 7.96 2.06
C LEU A 59 -3.86 7.39 1.31
N LYS A 60 -3.94 7.70 0.01
CA LYS A 60 -4.99 7.26 -0.92
C LYS A 60 -4.45 6.32 -1.98
N VAL A 61 -3.21 6.53 -2.42
CA VAL A 61 -2.57 5.74 -3.48
C VAL A 61 -1.29 5.12 -2.94
N LEU A 62 -1.21 3.79 -3.01
CA LEU A 62 -0.02 3.04 -2.62
C LEU A 62 0.43 2.12 -3.75
N TYR A 63 1.59 2.40 -4.32
CA TYR A 63 2.23 1.52 -5.28
C TYR A 63 3.42 0.82 -4.66
N MET A 64 3.24 -0.45 -4.29
CA MET A 64 4.25 -1.26 -3.61
C MET A 64 4.45 -2.65 -4.25
N GLY A 65 4.25 -2.75 -5.56
CA GLY A 65 4.57 -3.97 -6.29
C GLY A 65 6.07 -4.28 -6.30
N ASN A 66 6.44 -5.54 -6.54
CA ASN A 66 7.83 -6.00 -6.50
C ASN A 66 8.48 -5.71 -5.13
N ASN A 67 7.85 -6.20 -4.07
CA ASN A 67 8.35 -6.22 -2.71
C ASN A 67 8.30 -7.67 -2.19
N LEU A 68 8.47 -7.90 -0.89
CA LEU A 68 8.70 -9.23 -0.32
C LEU A 68 7.62 -9.63 0.70
N VAL A 69 6.41 -9.06 0.61
CA VAL A 69 5.31 -9.41 1.51
C VAL A 69 4.78 -10.82 1.20
N LYS A 70 4.84 -11.71 2.18
CA LYS A 70 4.63 -13.16 1.98
C LYS A 70 3.39 -13.74 2.63
N ASP A 71 2.72 -13.00 3.52
CA ASP A 71 1.62 -13.54 4.31
C ASP A 71 0.52 -12.51 4.57
N TRP A 72 -0.68 -13.04 4.89
CA TRP A 72 -1.85 -12.22 5.15
C TRP A 72 -1.74 -11.40 6.45
N ALA A 73 -0.89 -11.81 7.40
CA ALA A 73 -0.73 -11.06 8.64
C ALA A 73 -0.10 -9.69 8.37
N GLU A 74 0.91 -9.63 7.50
CA GLU A 74 1.47 -8.36 7.05
C GLU A 74 0.51 -7.61 6.13
N PHE A 75 -0.14 -8.27 5.17
CA PHE A 75 -1.11 -7.63 4.28
C PHE A 75 -2.25 -6.92 5.03
N ASN A 76 -2.83 -7.59 6.05
CA ASN A 76 -3.96 -7.06 6.82
C ASN A 76 -3.64 -5.72 7.50
N ARG A 77 -2.38 -5.37 7.69
CA ARG A 77 -1.96 -4.08 8.26
C ARG A 77 -2.30 -2.89 7.36
N LEU A 78 -2.53 -3.13 6.06
CA LEU A 78 -3.07 -2.11 5.16
C LEU A 78 -4.48 -1.65 5.56
N GLN A 79 -5.18 -2.35 6.46
CA GLN A 79 -6.42 -1.85 7.08
C GLN A 79 -6.18 -0.66 8.03
N GLU A 80 -4.94 -0.43 8.47
CA GLU A 80 -4.59 0.68 9.36
C GLU A 80 -4.52 2.04 8.64
N ILE A 81 -4.65 2.06 7.30
CA ILE A 81 -4.69 3.25 6.43
C ILE A 81 -6.10 3.44 5.83
N PRO A 82 -7.00 4.14 6.55
CA PRO A 82 -8.45 4.11 6.28
C PRO A 82 -8.86 4.81 4.98
N ASN A 83 -7.97 5.62 4.39
CA ASN A 83 -8.26 6.40 3.20
C ASN A 83 -7.71 5.77 1.91
N LEU A 84 -7.18 4.54 1.97
CA LEU A 84 -6.59 3.87 0.82
C LEU A 84 -7.66 3.57 -0.25
N GLN A 85 -7.46 4.07 -1.47
CA GLN A 85 -8.39 3.92 -2.59
C GLN A 85 -7.76 3.15 -3.75
N GLU A 86 -6.45 3.25 -3.95
CA GLU A 86 -5.73 2.58 -5.02
C GLU A 86 -4.49 1.85 -4.48
N LEU A 87 -4.40 0.57 -4.84
CA LEU A 87 -3.30 -0.31 -4.44
C LEU A 87 -2.72 -1.01 -5.67
N LEU A 88 -1.40 -0.92 -5.84
CA LEU A 88 -0.62 -1.78 -6.72
C LEU A 88 0.28 -2.67 -5.84
N PHE A 89 0.04 -3.98 -5.87
CA PHE A 89 0.68 -4.95 -4.97
C PHE A 89 1.26 -6.17 -5.71
N ILE A 90 1.15 -6.22 -7.04
CA ILE A 90 1.70 -7.29 -7.89
C ILE A 90 3.15 -7.67 -7.55
N ASN A 91 3.52 -8.92 -7.82
CA ASN A 91 4.88 -9.45 -7.61
C ASN A 91 5.36 -9.31 -6.15
N ASN A 92 4.45 -9.48 -5.19
CA ASN A 92 4.80 -9.84 -3.82
C ASN A 92 4.58 -11.36 -3.66
N PRO A 93 5.41 -12.08 -2.87
CA PRO A 93 5.31 -13.53 -2.71
C PRO A 93 3.91 -14.04 -2.31
N ILE A 94 3.11 -13.25 -1.59
CA ILE A 94 1.72 -13.62 -1.27
C ILE A 94 0.84 -13.77 -2.53
N CYS A 95 1.10 -13.00 -3.58
CA CYS A 95 0.35 -13.02 -4.84
C CYS A 95 0.69 -14.26 -5.68
N GLU A 96 1.94 -14.72 -5.64
CA GLU A 96 2.42 -15.85 -6.46
C GLU A 96 1.81 -17.20 -6.03
N ASN A 97 1.36 -17.28 -4.78
CA ASN A 97 0.77 -18.50 -4.22
C ASN A 97 -0.75 -18.61 -4.49
N MET A 98 -1.32 -17.74 -5.33
CA MET A 98 -2.77 -17.68 -5.57
C MET A 98 -3.09 -17.33 -7.02
N GLU A 99 -4.21 -17.85 -7.52
CA GLU A 99 -4.78 -17.40 -8.80
C GLU A 99 -5.25 -15.95 -8.72
N THR A 100 -5.18 -15.22 -9.84
CA THR A 100 -5.48 -13.77 -9.92
C THR A 100 -6.86 -13.40 -9.37
N GLU A 101 -7.90 -14.17 -9.70
CA GLU A 101 -9.26 -13.88 -9.22
C GLU A 101 -9.40 -14.15 -7.71
N SER A 102 -8.80 -15.24 -7.24
CA SER A 102 -8.75 -15.55 -5.81
C SER A 102 -8.00 -14.47 -5.03
N TRP A 103 -6.86 -14.01 -5.53
CA TRP A 103 -6.12 -12.87 -4.97
C TRP A 103 -7.01 -11.64 -4.85
N ARG A 104 -7.64 -11.24 -5.96
CA ARG A 104 -8.52 -10.08 -6.04
C ARG A 104 -9.67 -10.15 -5.04
N MET A 105 -10.37 -11.28 -4.97
CA MET A 105 -11.47 -11.48 -4.01
C MET A 105 -11.01 -11.39 -2.55
N GLN A 106 -9.84 -11.94 -2.23
CA GLN A 106 -9.29 -11.87 -0.88
C GLN A 106 -8.88 -10.45 -0.47
N VAL A 107 -8.38 -9.65 -1.41
CA VAL A 107 -8.05 -8.24 -1.19
C VAL A 107 -9.32 -7.42 -0.98
N ILE A 108 -10.31 -7.53 -1.87
CA ILE A 108 -11.58 -6.79 -1.78
C ILE A 108 -12.27 -7.06 -0.43
N ARG A 109 -12.29 -8.32 0.02
CA ARG A 109 -12.87 -8.69 1.33
C ARG A 109 -12.17 -7.99 2.51
N ARG A 110 -10.88 -7.68 2.40
CA ARG A 110 -10.07 -7.09 3.47
C ARG A 110 -9.99 -5.57 3.40
N LEU A 111 -10.12 -5.00 2.22
CA LEU A 111 -10.04 -3.58 1.92
C LEU A 111 -11.32 -3.18 1.16
N PRO A 112 -12.49 -3.14 1.83
CA PRO A 112 -13.79 -2.98 1.17
C PRO A 112 -13.94 -1.63 0.46
N ASP A 113 -13.27 -0.57 0.95
CA ASP A 113 -13.35 0.77 0.36
C ASP A 113 -12.38 0.99 -0.82
N LEU A 114 -11.59 -0.03 -1.16
CA LEU A 114 -10.63 0.05 -2.25
C LEU A 114 -11.37 0.18 -3.59
N LYS A 115 -10.95 1.13 -4.42
CA LYS A 115 -11.57 1.46 -5.72
C LYS A 115 -10.81 0.88 -6.89
N LYS A 116 -9.51 0.62 -6.73
CA LYS A 116 -8.65 0.10 -7.79
C LYS A 116 -7.56 -0.79 -7.21
N LEU A 117 -7.42 -1.98 -7.78
CA LEU A 117 -6.42 -2.96 -7.40
C LEU A 117 -5.67 -3.40 -8.65
N ASP A 118 -4.34 -3.31 -8.61
CA ASP A 118 -3.44 -3.82 -9.65
C ASP A 118 -3.81 -3.33 -11.05
N ALA A 119 -4.03 -2.02 -11.16
CA ALA A 119 -4.50 -1.30 -12.35
C ALA A 119 -5.96 -1.56 -12.78
N ILE A 120 -6.69 -2.45 -12.10
CA ILE A 120 -8.07 -2.83 -12.44
C ILE A 120 -9.07 -2.19 -11.46
N PRO A 121 -10.04 -1.38 -11.95
CA PRO A 121 -11.11 -0.82 -11.12
C PRO A 121 -11.90 -1.90 -10.40
N ILE A 122 -12.29 -1.66 -9.14
CA ILE A 122 -13.21 -2.51 -8.38
C ILE A 122 -14.62 -1.94 -8.57
N VAL A 123 -15.50 -2.76 -9.13
CA VAL A 123 -16.92 -2.42 -9.26
C VAL A 123 -17.62 -2.95 -8.03
N HIS A 124 -17.99 -2.05 -7.13
CA HIS A 124 -18.93 -2.36 -6.07
C HIS A 124 -20.32 -2.33 -6.69
N THR A 125 -20.94 -3.51 -6.85
CA THR A 125 -22.36 -3.56 -7.23
C THR A 125 -23.13 -2.93 -6.08
N ILE A 126 -23.65 -1.74 -6.31
CA ILE A 126 -24.64 -1.15 -5.41
C ILE A 126 -25.86 -2.04 -5.58
N ASP A 127 -26.20 -2.84 -4.56
CA ASP A 127 -27.53 -3.45 -4.51
C ASP A 127 -28.53 -2.29 -4.44
N THR A 128 -28.99 -1.84 -5.60
CA THR A 128 -30.22 -1.07 -5.71
C THR A 128 -31.33 -2.03 -5.34
N GLY A 129 -31.62 -2.12 -4.05
CA GLY A 129 -32.76 -2.86 -3.54
C GLY A 129 -34.03 -2.32 -4.21
N GLU A 130 -34.64 -3.18 -5.03
CA GLU A 130 -36.06 -3.11 -5.36
C GLU A 130 -36.89 -3.64 -4.18
#